data_AF-A0A7L2VA49-F1
#
_entry.id   AF-A0A7L2VA49-F1
#
_cell.length_a   1.000
_cell.length_b   1.000
_cell.length_c   1.000
_cell.angle_alpha   90.00
_cell.angle_beta   90.00
_cell.angle_gamma   90.00
#
_symmetry.space_group_name_H-M   'P 1'
#
loop_
_entity.id
_entity.type
_entity.pdbx_description
1 polymer ?
#
loop_
_entity_poly.entity_id
_entity_poly.type
_entity_poly.pdbx_seq_one_letter_code
_entity_poly.pdbx_strand_id
1 'polypeptide(L)'
;SPVPEDALPGTVVALLNVNDPDSGENGEVGCELTGEAPLSLLPSSGGSYKVVTASALDREQASEHRVTVVARDRGTPPLWSRAALVLEVSDVNDN
;
A
#
# COMPACT_ATOMS: atom_id res chain seq x y z
N SER A 1 -9.14 -6.53 6.65
CA SER A 1 -10.50 -5.99 6.72
C SER A 1 -10.82 -5.36 5.39
N PRO A 2 -11.98 -5.62 4.81
CA PRO A 2 -12.36 -5.03 3.53
C PRO A 2 -12.62 -3.53 3.72
N VAL A 3 -12.41 -2.74 2.67
CA VAL A 3 -12.53 -1.28 2.71
C VAL A 3 -13.87 -0.89 2.09
N PRO A 4 -14.68 -0.04 2.74
CA PRO A 4 -15.96 0.37 2.17
C PRO A 4 -15.76 1.11 0.84
N GLU A 5 -16.64 0.87 -0.13
CA GLU A 5 -16.62 1.58 -1.42
C GLU A 5 -16.82 3.10 -1.29
N ASP A 6 -17.60 3.54 -0.29
CA ASP A 6 -17.79 4.97 0.04
C ASP A 6 -16.56 5.60 0.73
N ALA A 7 -15.42 4.89 0.80
CA ALA A 7 -14.18 5.45 1.30
C ALA A 7 -13.72 6.62 0.43
N LEU A 8 -13.68 7.82 1.03
CA LEU A 8 -13.17 9.02 0.39
C LEU A 8 -11.71 8.85 -0.05
N PRO A 9 -11.28 9.51 -1.15
CA PRO A 9 -9.88 9.55 -1.53
C PRO A 9 -9.03 10.14 -0.40
N GLY A 10 -7.92 9.47 -0.09
CA GLY A 10 -7.03 9.76 1.05
C GLY A 10 -7.29 8.88 2.26
N THR A 11 -8.28 7.97 2.20
CA THR A 11 -8.54 7.01 3.27
C THR A 11 -7.43 5.97 3.34
N VAL A 12 -6.88 5.76 4.53
CA VAL A 12 -5.82 4.76 4.76
C VAL A 12 -6.44 3.37 4.74
N VAL A 13 -6.02 2.56 3.76
CA VAL A 13 -6.50 1.18 3.57
C VAL A 13 -5.54 0.15 4.14
N ALA A 14 -4.24 0.44 4.11
CA ALA A 14 -3.22 -0.43 4.66
C ALA A 14 -2.02 0.37 5.17
N LEU A 15 -1.34 -0.18 6.17
CA LEU A 15 -0.09 0.34 6.70
C LEU A 15 0.99 -0.69 6.42
N LEU A 16 2.04 -0.28 5.73
CA LEU A 16 3.23 -1.07 5.51
C LEU A 16 4.30 -0.57 6.47
N ASN A 17 4.92 -1.49 7.18
CA ASN A 17 6.05 -1.18 8.02
C ASN A 17 7.30 -1.78 7.39
N VAL A 18 8.22 -0.93 6.97
CA VAL A 18 9.50 -1.38 6.44
C VAL A 18 10.52 -1.22 7.55
N ASN A 19 11.02 -2.35 8.03
CA ASN A 19 12.02 -2.38 9.08
C ASN A 19 13.34 -2.83 8.48
N ASP A 20 14.24 -1.89 8.30
CA ASP A 20 15.62 -2.19 7.91
C ASP A 20 16.45 -2.48 9.17
N PRO A 21 16.98 -3.71 9.34
CA PRO A 21 17.77 -4.07 10.52
C PRO A 21 19.15 -3.39 10.56
N ASP A 22 19.62 -2.85 9.43
CA ASP A 22 20.83 -2.05 9.37
C ASP A 22 20.53 -0.64 9.93
N SER A 23 20.83 -0.47 11.22
CA SER A 23 20.71 0.81 11.93
C SER A 23 21.71 1.83 11.37
N GLY A 24 21.39 2.48 10.26
CA GLY A 24 22.19 3.52 9.66
C GLY A 24 21.36 4.48 8.80
N GLU A 25 22.00 5.56 8.37
CA GLU A 25 21.48 6.62 7.48
C GLU A 25 20.96 6.10 6.12
N ASN A 26 21.09 4.78 5.87
CA ASN A 26 20.59 4.05 4.70
C ASN A 26 19.18 3.44 4.86
N GLY A 27 18.48 3.65 5.99
CA GLY A 27 17.12 3.15 6.21
C GLY A 27 16.03 3.71 5.26
N GLU A 28 16.42 4.44 4.22
CA GLU A 28 15.57 4.82 3.10
C GLU A 28 15.35 3.63 2.16
N VAL A 29 14.44 2.73 2.55
CA VAL A 29 13.91 1.70 1.65
C VAL A 29 12.85 2.35 0.76
N GLY A 30 13.11 2.40 -0.54
CA GLY A 30 12.15 2.93 -1.51
C GLY A 30 11.02 1.93 -1.72
N CYS A 31 9.78 2.32 -1.41
CA CYS A 31 8.60 1.52 -1.71
C CYS A 31 7.82 2.12 -2.87
N GLU A 32 7.44 1.26 -3.81
CA GLU A 32 6.71 1.63 -5.02
C GLU A 32 5.46 0.75 -5.14
N LEU A 33 4.32 1.36 -5.45
CA LEU A 33 3.08 0.65 -5.69
C LEU A 33 2.89 0.47 -7.19
N THR A 34 2.73 -0.77 -7.63
CA THR A 34 2.56 -1.15 -9.03
C THR A 34 1.23 -1.88 -9.19
N GLY A 35 0.38 -1.42 -10.10
CA GLY A 35 -0.93 -2.01 -10.34
C GLY A 35 -1.94 -1.01 -10.86
N GLU A 36 -3.00 -1.53 -11.43
CA GLU A 36 -4.13 -0.80 -12.00
C GLU A 36 -5.26 -0.72 -10.96
N ALA A 37 -4.99 0.01 -9.87
CA ALA A 37 -5.95 0.28 -8.83
C ALA A 37 -5.95 1.76 -8.47
N PRO A 38 -7.07 2.32 -7.98
CA PRO A 38 -7.17 3.69 -7.49
C PRO A 38 -6.52 3.80 -6.09
N LEU A 39 -5.27 3.36 -5.96
CA LEU A 39 -4.49 3.35 -4.73
C LEU A 39 -3.22 4.19 -4.91
N SER A 40 -2.79 4.82 -3.82
CA SER A 40 -1.56 5.58 -3.74
C SER A 40 -0.77 5.18 -2.50
N LEU A 41 0.55 5.20 -2.62
CA LEU A 41 1.46 4.94 -1.51
C LEU A 41 2.03 6.26 -1.02
N LEU A 42 1.86 6.54 0.27
CA LEU A 42 2.39 7.72 0.93
C LEU A 42 3.47 7.31 1.94
N PRO A 43 4.69 7.87 1.87
CA PRO A 43 5.68 7.66 2.91
C PRO A 43 5.21 8.27 4.23
N SER A 44 5.53 7.59 5.32
CA SER A 44 5.27 8.05 6.69
C SER A 44 6.55 8.09 7.50
N SER A 45 6.45 8.53 8.76
CA SER A 45 7.61 8.73 9.62
C SER A 45 8.17 7.38 10.07
N GLY A 46 9.50 7.23 10.05
CA GLY A 46 10.18 6.05 10.61
C GLY A 46 10.16 4.80 9.73
N GLY A 47 10.16 4.93 8.40
CA GLY A 47 10.20 3.77 7.48
C GLY A 47 8.86 3.07 7.27
N SER A 48 7.78 3.64 7.79
CA SER A 48 6.42 3.17 7.50
C SER A 48 5.87 3.83 6.24
N TYR A 49 5.04 3.12 5.50
CA TYR A 49 4.30 3.60 4.33
C TYR A 49 2.80 3.40 4.56
N LYS A 50 1.98 4.32 4.06
CA LYS A 50 0.53 4.24 4.12
C LYS A 50 0.00 4.04 2.72
N VAL A 51 -0.78 2.99 2.51
CA VAL A 51 -1.58 2.85 1.29
C VAL A 51 -2.87 3.61 1.54
N VAL A 52 -3.15 4.56 0.67
CA VAL A 52 -4.39 5.34 0.69
C VAL A 52 -5.15 5.16 -0.61
N THR A 53 -6.47 5.35 -0.56
CA THR A 53 -7.28 5.47 -1.77
C THR A 53 -6.88 6.73 -2.54
N ALA A 54 -6.51 6.59 -3.81
CA ALA A 54 -6.23 7.72 -4.69
C ALA A 54 -7.52 8.27 -5.32
N SER A 55 -8.53 7.44 -5.46
CA SER A 55 -9.85 7.77 -6.01
C SER A 55 -10.92 6.94 -5.31
N ALA A 56 -12.19 7.21 -5.61
CA ALA A 56 -13.32 6.42 -5.10
C ALA A 56 -13.13 4.95 -5.49
N LEU A 57 -13.38 4.06 -4.52
CA LEU A 57 -13.38 2.63 -4.74
C LEU A 57 -14.80 2.28 -5.21
N ASP A 58 -14.93 1.84 -6.45
CA ASP A 58 -16.25 1.53 -7.01
C ASP A 58 -16.40 0.01 -7.08
N ARG A 59 -17.24 -0.55 -6.21
CA ARG A 59 -17.43 -2.00 -6.13
C ARG A 59 -18.04 -2.56 -7.42
N GLU A 60 -18.92 -1.79 -8.08
CA GLU A 60 -19.55 -2.19 -9.36
C GLU A 60 -18.51 -2.32 -10.47
N GLN A 61 -17.48 -1.48 -10.45
CA GLN A 61 -16.36 -1.54 -11.39
C GLN A 61 -15.38 -2.68 -11.05
N ALA A 62 -14.99 -2.80 -9.79
CA ALA A 62 -14.13 -3.87 -9.31
C ALA A 62 -14.32 -4.11 -7.80
N SER A 63 -14.80 -5.30 -7.45
CA SER A 63 -14.92 -5.73 -6.05
C SER A 63 -13.59 -6.08 -5.39
N GLU A 64 -12.55 -6.34 -6.20
CA GLU A 64 -11.21 -6.69 -5.74
C GLU A 64 -10.17 -5.93 -6.58
N HIS A 65 -9.27 -5.21 -5.91
CA HIS A 65 -8.11 -4.58 -6.54
C HIS A 65 -6.83 -5.29 -6.11
N ARG A 66 -6.05 -5.76 -7.08
CA ARG A 66 -4.73 -6.36 -6.83
C ARG A 66 -3.64 -5.37 -7.18
N VAL A 67 -2.87 -4.99 -6.17
CA VAL A 67 -1.66 -4.18 -6.36
C VAL A 67 -0.45 -4.91 -5.82
N THR A 68 0.71 -4.65 -6.39
CA THR A 68 1.98 -5.19 -5.94
C THR A 68 2.83 -4.07 -5.40
N VAL A 69 3.21 -4.17 -4.14
CA VAL A 69 4.17 -3.26 -3.53
C VAL A 69 5.57 -3.83 -3.69
N VAL A 70 6.49 -3.01 -4.18
CA VAL A 70 7.90 -3.36 -4.36
C VAL A 70 8.71 -2.48 -3.42
N ALA A 71 9.40 -3.10 -2.47
CA ALA A 71 10.32 -2.44 -1.55
C ALA A 71 11.76 -2.72 -2.00
N ARG A 72 12.57 -1.68 -2.15
CA ARG A 72 13.97 -1.75 -2.57
C ARG A 72 14.86 -1.06 -1.54
N ASP A 73 15.80 -1.82 -0.99
CA ASP A 73 16.81 -1.33 -0.08
C ASP A 73 18.02 -0.79 -0.88
N ARG A 74 18.72 0.19 -0.31
CA ARG A 74 19.98 0.76 -0.79
C ARG A 74 21.23 0.04 -0.27
N GLY A 75 21.08 -1.09 0.42
CA GLY A 75 22.17 -1.98 0.81
C GLY A 75 23.04 -2.47 -0.36
N THR A 76 24.23 -2.99 -0.05
CA THR A 76 25.14 -3.63 -1.03
C THR A 76 25.50 -5.03 -0.55
N PRO A 77 25.05 -6.10 -1.23
CA PRO A 77 24.23 -6.11 -2.45
C PRO A 77 22.80 -5.59 -2.22
N PRO A 78 22.15 -4.98 -3.23
CA PRO A 78 20.81 -4.44 -3.09
C PRO A 78 19.79 -5.56 -2.93
N LEU A 79 19.03 -5.52 -1.85
CA LEU A 79 17.91 -6.42 -1.62
C LEU A 79 16.61 -5.75 -2.01
N TRP A 80 15.68 -6.56 -2.50
CA TRP A 80 14.36 -6.09 -2.84
C TRP A 80 13.34 -7.16 -2.48
N SER A 81 12.17 -6.71 -2.06
CA SER A 81 11.03 -7.55 -1.72
C SER A 81 9.81 -7.07 -2.47
N ARG A 82 8.91 -7.99 -2.78
CA ARG A 82 7.62 -7.65 -3.37
C ARG A 82 6.51 -8.32 -2.59
N ALA A 83 5.42 -7.59 -2.36
CA ALA A 83 4.25 -8.06 -1.66
C ALA A 83 3.01 -7.79 -2.53
N ALA A 84 2.24 -8.84 -2.81
CA ALA A 84 0.93 -8.68 -3.44
C ALA A 84 -0.07 -8.28 -2.36
N LEU A 85 -0.70 -7.12 -2.54
CA LEU A 85 -1.78 -6.61 -1.71
C LEU A 85 -3.08 -6.76 -2.48
N VAL A 86 -4.00 -7.52 -1.89
CA VAL A 86 -5.36 -7.68 -2.40
C VAL A 86 -6.26 -6.80 -1.55
N LEU A 87 -6.85 -5.79 -2.17
CA LEU A 87 -7.83 -4.92 -1.55
C LEU A 87 -9.23 -5.42 -1.92
N GLU A 88 -9.94 -5.94 -0.95
CA GLU A 88 -11.36 -6.25 -1.09
C GLU A 88 -12.19 -5.01 -0.74
N VAL A 89 -13.07 -4.64 -1.66
CA VAL A 89 -14.03 -3.56 -1.46
C VAL A 89 -15.27 -4.17 -0.82
N SER A 90 -15.53 -3.80 0.44
CA SER A 90 -16.78 -4.16 1.10
C SER A 90 -17.87 -3.26 0.55
N ASP A 91 -19.05 -3.84 0.32
CA ASP A 91 -20.25 -3.00 0.33
C ASP A 91 -20.29 -2.26 1.66
N VAL A 92 -20.65 -0.99 1.62
CA VAL A 92 -20.97 -0.24 2.84
C VAL A 92 -22.18 -0.85 3.56
N ASN A 93 -22.88 -1.78 2.90
CA ASN A 93 -24.15 -2.34 3.33
C ASN A 93 -24.11 -3.80 3.82
N ASP A 94 -22.94 -4.45 3.91
CA ASP A 94 -22.84 -5.81 4.45
C ASP A 94 -22.38 -5.77 5.93
N ASN A 95 -23.35 -5.89 6.85
CA ASN A 95 -23.16 -6.07 8.30
C ASN A 95 -23.17 -7.55 8.68
#